data_AF-A0ABD1ECE3-F1
#
_entry.id   AF-A0ABD1ECE3-F1
#
_cell.length_a   1.000
_cell.length_b   1.000
_cell.length_c   1.000
_cell.angle_alpha   90.00
_cell.angle_beta   90.00
_cell.angle_gamma   90.00
#
_symmetry.space_group_name_H-M   'P 1'
#
loop_
_entity.id
_entity.type
_entity.pdbx_description
1 polymer ?
#
loop_
_entity_poly.entity_id
_entity_poly.type
_entity_poly.pdbx_seq_one_letter_code
_entity_poly.pdbx_strand_id
1 'polypeptide(L)'
;MAGRRSSSIGCKSLINRRASIYVNTYDPIKLVLDINAQIALFRDLLVSIGQSRDCPEHRERIRKLRRSCVEACKYTSQLILPHIQSAMDEGIPADNQNLVMLYFMAQLFHRELRKSYRLIQIVPMDMSGYYDNRAGPSNLGNVISQILLCKQITPDFNHEELCSIIKDSEEIGKILKDVGEYMPKQENNLEKSSALNEDVSNQWTKKHRSFIYKHMDLFCCTAPPTYL
;
A
#
# COMPACT_ATOMS: atom_id res chain seq x y z
N MET A 1 29.47 60.30 -35.30
CA MET A 1 28.42 60.31 -34.27
C MET A 1 27.24 59.51 -34.76
N ALA A 2 27.07 58.30 -34.22
CA ALA A 2 26.04 57.36 -34.58
C ALA A 2 24.77 57.64 -33.76
N GLY A 3 23.66 57.90 -34.45
CA GLY A 3 22.33 58.02 -33.84
C GLY A 3 21.35 57.15 -34.61
N ARG A 4 21.33 55.84 -34.32
CA ARG A 4 20.28 54.95 -34.83
C ARG A 4 19.10 55.00 -33.88
N ARG A 5 17.98 55.48 -34.42
CA ARG A 5 16.64 55.46 -33.82
C ARG A 5 16.27 54.02 -33.49
N SER A 6 15.88 53.80 -32.24
CA SER A 6 15.34 52.53 -31.74
C SER A 6 13.89 52.41 -32.20
N SER A 7 13.62 51.49 -33.14
CA SER A 7 12.27 51.15 -33.58
C SER A 7 11.79 49.96 -32.76
N SER A 8 10.75 50.18 -31.95
CA SER A 8 10.00 49.14 -31.26
C SER A 8 9.28 48.23 -32.26
N ILE A 9 9.74 46.99 -32.36
CA ILE A 9 8.98 45.92 -33.03
C ILE A 9 8.08 45.29 -31.99
N GLY A 10 6.84 45.78 -31.94
CA GLY A 10 5.74 45.07 -31.32
C GLY A 10 5.38 43.85 -32.15
N CYS A 11 5.58 42.65 -31.60
CA CYS A 11 5.07 41.40 -32.14
C CYS A 11 4.17 40.72 -31.12
N LYS A 12 2.87 41.00 -31.26
CA LYS A 12 1.76 40.04 -31.31
C LYS A 12 1.80 38.86 -30.33
N SER A 13 0.96 38.97 -29.30
CA SER A 13 -0.15 38.03 -29.06
C SER A 13 0.16 36.56 -29.38
N LEU A 14 0.72 35.84 -28.40
CA LEU A 14 0.51 34.40 -28.29
C LEU A 14 -0.59 34.17 -27.24
N ILE A 15 -1.80 34.21 -27.76
CA ILE A 15 -3.03 33.67 -27.21
C ILE A 15 -2.74 32.31 -26.57
N ASN A 16 -3.04 32.23 -25.27
CA ASN A 16 -3.59 31.08 -24.56
C ASN A 16 -3.48 29.74 -25.31
N ARG A 17 -2.34 29.06 -25.16
CA ARG A 17 -2.41 27.60 -24.99
C ARG A 17 -2.70 27.32 -23.53
N ARG A 18 -3.97 27.52 -23.13
CA ARG A 18 -4.56 26.69 -22.09
C ARG A 18 -4.62 25.28 -22.69
N ALA A 19 -3.50 24.56 -22.61
CA ALA A 19 -3.59 23.12 -22.52
C ALA A 19 -4.43 22.88 -21.28
N SER A 20 -5.68 22.47 -21.49
CA SER A 20 -6.48 21.81 -20.47
C SER A 20 -5.73 20.54 -20.13
N ILE A 21 -4.69 20.66 -19.31
CA ILE A 21 -4.18 19.56 -18.53
C ILE A 21 -5.40 19.17 -17.71
N TYR A 22 -6.02 18.05 -18.07
CA TYR A 22 -6.83 17.31 -17.12
C TYR A 22 -5.89 17.02 -15.96
N VAL A 23 -5.83 17.95 -15.00
CA VAL A 23 -5.28 17.68 -13.69
C VAL A 23 -6.26 16.67 -13.16
N ASN A 24 -5.89 15.40 -13.29
CA ASN A 24 -6.56 14.31 -12.60
C ASN A 24 -6.50 14.75 -11.13
N THR A 25 -7.61 15.28 -10.63
CA THR A 25 -7.69 15.77 -9.26
C THR A 25 -7.70 14.51 -8.41
N TYR A 26 -6.51 14.07 -8.03
CA TYR A 26 -6.32 12.89 -7.21
C TYR A 26 -7.00 13.18 -5.87
N ASP A 27 -8.13 12.54 -5.62
CA ASP A 27 -8.82 12.59 -4.35
C ASP A 27 -8.16 11.55 -3.40
N PRO A 28 -7.42 11.99 -2.37
CA PRO A 28 -6.75 11.08 -1.45
C PRO A 28 -7.72 10.14 -0.74
N ILE A 29 -8.97 10.57 -0.52
CA ILE A 29 -10.00 9.72 0.10
C ILE A 29 -10.30 8.54 -0.80
N LYS A 30 -10.50 8.79 -2.10
CA LYS A 30 -10.77 7.72 -3.08
C LYS A 30 -9.62 6.72 -3.15
N LEU A 31 -8.36 7.19 -3.15
CA LEU A 31 -7.19 6.32 -3.16
C LEU A 31 -7.13 5.41 -1.93
N VAL A 32 -7.44 5.96 -0.74
CA VAL A 32 -7.47 5.17 0.49
C VAL A 32 -8.61 4.14 0.48
N LEU A 33 -9.78 4.48 -0.06
CA LEU A 33 -10.88 3.53 -0.25
C LEU A 33 -10.51 2.40 -1.22
N ASP A 34 -9.82 2.74 -2.32
CA ASP A 34 -9.34 1.75 -3.29
C ASP A 34 -8.30 0.81 -2.64
N ILE A 35 -7.41 1.31 -1.78
CA ILE A 35 -6.49 0.48 -0.99
C ILE A 35 -7.28 -0.47 -0.07
N ASN A 36 -8.27 0.03 0.66
CA ASN A 36 -9.10 -0.79 1.55
C ASN A 36 -9.79 -1.93 0.78
N ALA A 37 -10.35 -1.63 -0.39
CA ALA A 37 -10.98 -2.62 -1.26
C ALA A 37 -9.97 -3.68 -1.74
N GLN A 38 -8.77 -3.28 -2.16
CA GLN A 38 -7.73 -4.23 -2.55
C GLN A 38 -7.27 -5.12 -1.39
N ILE A 39 -7.15 -4.58 -0.17
CA ILE A 39 -6.81 -5.36 1.04
C ILE A 39 -7.90 -6.37 1.35
N ALA A 40 -9.18 -5.98 1.25
CA ALA A 40 -10.30 -6.90 1.46
C ALA A 40 -10.26 -8.07 0.46
N LEU A 41 -10.09 -7.75 -0.84
CA LEU A 41 -9.95 -8.77 -1.88
C LEU A 41 -8.72 -9.65 -1.65
N PHE A 42 -7.61 -9.09 -1.18
CA PHE A 42 -6.40 -9.85 -0.87
C PHE A 42 -6.66 -10.87 0.23
N ARG A 43 -7.36 -10.49 1.30
CA ARG A 43 -7.77 -11.39 2.38
C ARG A 43 -8.65 -12.53 1.87
N ASP A 44 -9.62 -12.22 1.02
CA ASP A 44 -10.51 -13.24 0.45
C ASP A 44 -9.74 -14.25 -0.41
N LEU A 45 -8.76 -13.79 -1.20
CA LEU A 45 -7.92 -14.69 -1.99
C LEU A 45 -6.99 -15.54 -1.11
N LEU A 46 -6.51 -15.02 0.03
CA LEU A 46 -5.68 -15.79 0.97
C LEU A 46 -6.45 -16.94 1.62
N VAL A 47 -7.76 -16.76 1.88
CA VAL A 47 -8.60 -17.81 2.48
C VAL A 47 -8.64 -19.08 1.63
N SER A 48 -8.56 -18.96 0.30
CA SER A 48 -8.60 -20.12 -0.59
C SER A 48 -7.26 -20.83 -0.77
N ILE A 49 -6.17 -20.38 -0.14
CA ILE A 49 -4.91 -21.14 -0.10
C ILE A 49 -5.13 -22.46 0.64
N GLY A 50 -4.67 -23.57 0.05
CA GLY A 50 -4.86 -24.93 0.56
C GLY A 50 -6.26 -25.50 0.35
N GLN A 51 -7.16 -24.77 -0.33
CA GLN A 51 -8.49 -25.25 -0.71
C GLN A 51 -8.50 -25.79 -2.15
N SER A 52 -9.62 -26.37 -2.59
CA SER A 52 -9.76 -26.95 -3.94
C SER A 52 -9.57 -25.97 -5.11
N ARG A 53 -9.70 -24.66 -4.85
CA ARG A 53 -9.47 -23.58 -5.83
C ARG A 53 -8.03 -23.08 -5.86
N ASP A 54 -7.16 -23.58 -4.98
CA ASP A 54 -5.77 -23.18 -4.94
C ASP A 54 -5.00 -23.79 -6.12
N CYS A 55 -4.57 -22.95 -7.05
CA CYS A 55 -3.83 -23.35 -8.24
C CYS A 55 -2.79 -22.27 -8.60
N PRO A 56 -1.84 -22.54 -9.52
CA PRO A 56 -0.83 -21.58 -9.91
C PRO A 56 -1.38 -20.22 -10.39
N GLU A 57 -2.47 -20.22 -11.16
CA GLU A 57 -3.14 -18.99 -11.61
C GLU A 57 -3.65 -18.15 -10.44
N HIS A 58 -4.19 -18.82 -9.42
CA HIS A 58 -4.69 -18.20 -8.20
C HIS A 58 -3.56 -17.63 -7.36
N ARG A 59 -2.46 -18.40 -7.18
CA ARG A 59 -1.24 -17.94 -6.48
C ARG A 59 -0.64 -16.71 -7.16
N GLU A 60 -0.58 -16.67 -8.48
CA GLU A 60 -0.10 -15.49 -9.21
C GLU A 60 -1.07 -14.30 -9.06
N ARG A 61 -2.38 -14.53 -9.01
CA ARG A 61 -3.36 -13.45 -8.75
C ARG A 61 -3.15 -12.82 -7.37
N ILE A 62 -2.92 -13.63 -6.33
CA ILE A 62 -2.55 -13.17 -4.99
C ILE A 62 -1.28 -12.31 -5.07
N ARG A 63 -0.24 -12.81 -5.75
CA ARG A 63 1.04 -12.12 -5.91
C ARG A 63 0.90 -10.75 -6.57
N LYS A 64 0.13 -10.67 -7.66
CA LYS A 64 -0.13 -9.43 -8.39
C LYS A 64 -0.93 -8.43 -7.56
N LEU A 65 -1.99 -8.88 -6.89
CA LEU A 65 -2.80 -8.01 -6.04
C LEU A 65 -1.98 -7.46 -4.87
N ARG A 66 -1.13 -8.30 -4.24
CA ARG A 66 -0.20 -7.86 -3.19
C ARG A 66 0.69 -6.72 -3.67
N ARG A 67 1.37 -6.89 -4.82
CA ARG A 67 2.25 -5.86 -5.39
C ARG A 67 1.48 -4.58 -5.73
N SER A 68 0.27 -4.72 -6.28
CA SER A 68 -0.63 -3.59 -6.53
C SER A 68 -0.96 -2.81 -5.25
N CYS A 69 -1.29 -3.51 -4.16
CA CYS A 69 -1.51 -2.87 -2.85
C CYS A 69 -0.28 -2.12 -2.35
N VAL A 70 0.92 -2.71 -2.48
CA VAL A 70 2.18 -2.06 -2.07
C VAL A 70 2.38 -0.75 -2.85
N GLU A 71 2.28 -0.80 -4.17
CA GLU A 71 2.45 0.39 -5.01
C GLU A 71 1.37 1.44 -4.75
N ALA A 72 0.13 1.04 -4.49
CA ALA A 72 -0.95 1.96 -4.12
C ALA A 72 -0.66 2.67 -2.78
N CYS A 73 -0.15 1.95 -1.78
CA CYS A 73 0.26 2.54 -0.49
C CYS A 73 1.41 3.54 -0.67
N LYS A 74 2.44 3.18 -1.46
CA LYS A 74 3.58 4.07 -1.77
C LYS A 74 3.16 5.32 -2.51
N TYR A 75 2.34 5.14 -3.54
CA TYR A 75 1.84 6.27 -4.33
C TYR A 75 1.04 7.23 -3.47
N THR A 76 0.13 6.69 -2.65
CA THR A 76 -0.72 7.51 -1.78
C THR A 76 0.08 8.21 -0.68
N SER A 77 1.12 7.56 -0.11
CA SER A 77 1.99 8.21 0.87
C SER A 77 2.80 9.36 0.25
N GLN A 78 3.33 9.17 -0.96
CA GLN A 78 4.06 10.21 -1.70
C GLN A 78 3.20 11.42 -2.06
N LEU A 79 1.88 11.23 -2.20
CA LEU A 79 0.94 12.34 -2.38
C LEU A 79 0.62 13.05 -1.07
N ILE A 80 0.34 12.30 0.00
CA ILE A 80 -0.17 12.86 1.25
C ILE A 80 0.94 13.53 2.07
N LEU A 81 2.13 12.93 2.16
CA LEU A 81 3.20 13.40 3.05
C LEU A 81 3.69 14.83 2.74
N PRO A 82 3.96 15.24 1.49
CA PRO A 82 4.43 16.59 1.20
C PRO A 82 3.43 17.68 1.63
N HIS A 83 2.13 17.43 1.46
CA HIS A 83 1.08 18.37 1.87
C HIS A 83 1.05 18.56 3.39
N ILE A 84 1.33 17.50 4.14
CA ILE A 84 1.33 17.55 5.60
C ILE A 84 2.59 18.24 6.13
N GLN A 85 3.75 17.95 5.54
CA GLN A 85 4.99 18.65 5.87
C GLN A 85 4.83 20.16 5.67
N SER A 86 4.29 20.59 4.51
CA SER A 86 4.02 22.00 4.24
C SER A 86 3.04 22.64 5.23
N ALA A 87 1.95 21.95 5.58
CA ALA A 87 0.97 22.46 6.55
C ALA A 87 1.56 22.59 7.97
N MET A 88 2.46 21.68 8.34
CA MET A 88 3.16 21.74 9.63
C MET A 88 4.18 22.87 9.68
N ASP A 89 4.89 23.12 8.58
CA ASP A 89 5.81 24.27 8.46
C ASP A 89 5.07 25.61 8.61
N GLU A 90 3.79 25.65 8.20
CA GLU A 90 2.88 26.79 8.36
C GLU A 90 2.24 26.87 9.77
N GLY A 91 2.54 25.92 10.66
CA GLY A 91 2.03 25.88 12.03
C GLY A 91 0.58 25.40 12.16
N ILE A 92 0.01 24.81 11.11
CA ILE A 92 -1.34 24.23 11.13
C ILE A 92 -1.26 22.81 11.73
N PRO A 93 -2.07 22.47 12.74
CA PRO A 93 -2.09 21.12 13.31
C PRO A 93 -2.40 20.09 12.21
N ALA A 94 -1.55 19.07 12.10
CA ALA A 94 -1.68 18.00 11.11
C ALA A 94 -2.79 16.98 11.45
N ASP A 95 -4.01 17.45 11.71
CA ASP A 95 -5.19 16.58 11.80
C ASP A 95 -5.69 16.27 10.38
N ASN A 96 -4.89 15.45 9.66
CA ASN A 96 -5.22 15.03 8.32
C ASN A 96 -5.87 13.64 8.36
N GLN A 97 -7.20 13.60 8.26
CA GLN A 97 -7.98 12.36 8.25
C GLN A 97 -7.46 11.34 7.22
N ASN A 98 -6.96 11.78 6.07
CA ASN A 98 -6.45 10.89 5.03
C ASN A 98 -5.14 10.21 5.43
N LEU A 99 -4.27 10.92 6.16
CA LEU A 99 -3.06 10.36 6.75
C LEU A 99 -3.40 9.27 7.77
N VAL A 100 -4.36 9.54 8.66
CA VAL A 100 -4.83 8.59 9.68
C VAL A 100 -5.40 7.33 9.02
N MET A 101 -6.24 7.50 8.00
CA MET A 101 -6.81 6.37 7.29
C MET A 101 -5.74 5.57 6.53
N LEU A 102 -4.81 6.24 5.83
CA LEU A 102 -3.70 5.57 5.14
C LEU A 102 -2.84 4.77 6.13
N TYR A 103 -2.53 5.34 7.31
CA TYR A 103 -1.77 4.66 8.36
C TYR A 103 -2.45 3.35 8.77
N PHE A 104 -3.75 3.38 9.08
CA PHE A 104 -4.48 2.18 9.48
C PHE A 104 -4.61 1.16 8.34
N MET A 105 -4.78 1.61 7.09
CA MET A 105 -4.81 0.69 5.94
C MET A 105 -3.44 0.01 5.74
N ALA A 106 -2.34 0.75 5.82
CA ALA A 106 -1.00 0.20 5.75
C ALA A 106 -0.72 -0.77 6.90
N GLN A 107 -1.20 -0.48 8.12
CA GLN A 107 -1.06 -1.39 9.27
C GLN A 107 -1.82 -2.70 9.06
N LEU A 108 -3.06 -2.62 8.60
CA LEU A 108 -3.86 -3.80 8.27
C LEU A 108 -3.17 -4.63 7.20
N PHE A 109 -2.72 -3.99 6.11
CA PHE A 109 -2.04 -4.68 5.03
C PHE A 109 -0.74 -5.35 5.49
N HIS A 110 0.05 -4.68 6.33
CA HIS A 110 1.27 -5.25 6.91
C HIS A 110 1.00 -6.55 7.70
N ARG A 111 -0.11 -6.61 8.43
CA ARG A 111 -0.56 -7.85 9.12
C ARG A 111 -0.95 -8.94 8.12
N GLU A 112 -1.65 -8.58 7.06
CA GLU A 112 -2.04 -9.54 6.00
C GLU A 112 -0.83 -10.05 5.20
N LEU A 113 0.22 -9.25 5.00
CA LEU A 113 1.49 -9.70 4.42
C LEU A 113 2.15 -10.79 5.28
N ARG A 114 2.15 -10.61 6.61
CA ARG A 114 2.69 -11.63 7.54
C ARG A 114 1.90 -12.94 7.47
N LYS A 115 0.56 -12.87 7.35
CA LYS A 115 -0.28 -14.05 7.15
C LYS A 115 -0.01 -14.72 5.81
N SER A 116 0.06 -13.93 4.73
CA SER A 116 0.39 -14.40 3.39
C SER A 116 1.73 -15.15 3.35
N TYR A 117 2.76 -14.59 3.98
CA TYR A 117 4.07 -15.23 4.12
C TYR A 117 3.95 -16.61 4.78
N ARG A 118 3.26 -16.69 5.93
CA ARG A 118 3.11 -17.94 6.68
C ARG A 118 2.30 -18.98 5.92
N LEU A 119 1.21 -18.56 5.27
CA LEU A 119 0.39 -19.46 4.45
C LEU A 119 1.18 -20.05 3.29
N ILE A 120 1.94 -19.23 2.56
CA ILE A 120 2.76 -19.70 1.43
C ILE A 120 3.91 -20.59 1.92
N GLN A 121 4.50 -20.27 3.07
CA GLN A 121 5.54 -21.10 3.68
C GLN A 121 5.03 -22.50 4.07
N ILE A 122 3.82 -22.58 4.65
CA ILE A 122 3.25 -23.84 5.16
C ILE A 122 2.61 -24.65 4.02
N VAL A 123 2.00 -23.99 3.05
CA VAL A 123 1.33 -24.60 1.89
C VAL A 123 2.07 -24.18 0.62
N PRO A 124 3.22 -24.79 0.31
CA PRO A 124 3.95 -24.49 -0.92
C PRO A 124 3.15 -24.94 -2.14
N MET A 125 3.38 -24.27 -3.28
CA MET A 125 2.79 -24.61 -4.58
C MET A 125 3.91 -24.76 -5.61
N ASP A 126 3.87 -25.82 -6.41
CA ASP A 126 4.73 -25.92 -7.58
C ASP A 126 4.22 -24.99 -8.68
N MET A 127 5.06 -24.01 -9.03
CA MET A 127 4.78 -22.99 -10.05
C MET A 127 5.56 -23.24 -11.35
N SER A 128 6.35 -24.33 -11.44
CA SER A 128 7.27 -24.57 -12.55
C SER A 128 6.52 -24.61 -13.89
N GLY A 129 5.46 -25.42 -13.97
CA GLY A 129 4.63 -25.50 -15.19
C GLY A 129 3.89 -24.21 -15.54
N TYR A 130 3.64 -23.32 -14.57
CA TYR A 130 2.97 -22.04 -14.84
C TYR A 130 3.89 -21.06 -15.55
N TYR A 131 5.15 -20.96 -15.11
CA TYR A 131 6.13 -20.05 -15.69
C TYR A 131 6.82 -20.62 -16.93
N ASP A 132 6.94 -21.95 -17.06
CA ASP A 132 7.47 -22.58 -18.29
C ASP A 132 6.58 -22.29 -19.50
N ASN A 133 5.25 -22.28 -19.30
CA ASN A 133 4.26 -22.01 -20.35
C ASN A 133 4.04 -20.50 -20.60
N ARG A 134 4.62 -19.63 -19.77
CA ARG A 134 4.56 -18.17 -19.92
C ARG A 134 5.97 -17.64 -20.02
N ALA A 135 6.46 -17.45 -21.25
CA ALA A 135 7.74 -16.80 -21.52
C ALA A 135 7.82 -15.40 -20.86
N GLY A 136 8.27 -15.36 -19.61
CA GLY A 136 8.53 -14.15 -18.83
C GLY A 136 10.02 -13.87 -18.76
N PRO A 137 10.42 -12.66 -18.31
CA PRO A 137 11.82 -12.22 -18.28
C PRO A 137 12.73 -13.07 -17.38
N SER A 138 12.17 -13.94 -16.53
CA SER A 138 12.89 -14.88 -15.66
C SER A 138 13.84 -15.83 -16.41
N ASN A 139 13.62 -16.04 -17.71
CA ASN A 139 14.50 -16.87 -18.54
C ASN A 139 15.85 -16.20 -18.86
N LEU A 140 15.95 -14.87 -18.81
CA LEU A 140 17.21 -14.18 -19.16
C LEU A 140 18.30 -14.42 -18.10
N GLY A 141 17.94 -14.35 -16.82
CA GLY A 141 18.87 -14.64 -15.72
C GLY A 141 19.31 -16.10 -15.70
N ASN A 142 18.43 -17.01 -16.15
CA ASN A 142 18.73 -18.43 -16.24
C ASN A 142 19.67 -18.75 -17.42
N VAL A 143 19.47 -18.09 -18.57
CA VAL A 143 20.38 -18.19 -19.73
C VAL A 143 21.76 -17.65 -19.38
N ILE A 144 21.85 -16.48 -18.74
CA ILE A 144 23.14 -15.90 -18.32
C ILE A 144 23.86 -16.82 -17.32
N SER A 145 23.11 -17.41 -16.37
CA SER A 145 23.67 -18.36 -15.40
C SER A 145 24.09 -19.69 -16.02
N GLN A 146 23.36 -20.20 -17.02
CA GLN A 146 23.77 -21.38 -17.78
C GLN A 146 25.05 -21.13 -18.61
N ILE A 147 25.17 -19.94 -19.19
CA ILE A 147 26.35 -19.51 -19.97
C ILE A 147 27.57 -19.31 -19.07
N LEU A 148 27.41 -18.74 -17.87
CA LEU A 148 28.52 -18.40 -16.98
C LEU A 148 28.89 -19.49 -15.97
N LEU A 149 27.90 -20.22 -15.45
CA LEU A 149 28.09 -21.15 -14.31
C LEU A 149 27.99 -22.61 -14.71
N CYS A 150 27.66 -22.92 -15.97
CA CYS A 150 27.42 -24.29 -16.48
C CYS A 150 26.48 -25.11 -15.57
N LYS A 151 25.58 -24.44 -14.85
CA LYS A 151 24.57 -25.05 -13.99
C LYS A 151 23.20 -24.57 -14.46
N GLN A 152 22.30 -25.51 -14.66
CA GLN A 152 20.89 -25.19 -14.76
C GLN A 152 20.42 -24.79 -13.36
N ILE A 153 20.30 -23.48 -13.13
CA ILE A 153 19.67 -22.99 -11.90
C ILE A 153 18.18 -23.29 -12.05
N THR A 154 17.69 -24.29 -11.33
CA THR A 154 16.25 -24.48 -11.17
C THR A 154 15.77 -23.38 -10.23
N PRO A 155 15.00 -22.38 -10.70
CA PRO A 155 14.54 -21.30 -9.84
C PRO A 155 13.60 -21.87 -8.77
N ASP A 156 13.93 -21.68 -7.49
CA ASP A 156 13.00 -21.97 -6.40
C ASP A 156 11.99 -20.83 -6.30
N PHE A 157 10.91 -20.95 -7.07
CA PHE A 157 9.83 -19.96 -7.13
C PHE A 157 9.17 -19.71 -5.78
N ASN A 158 9.11 -20.73 -4.92
CA ASN A 158 8.53 -20.61 -3.60
C ASN A 158 9.43 -19.76 -2.69
N HIS A 159 10.75 -20.01 -2.70
CA HIS A 159 11.71 -19.17 -2.00
C HIS A 159 11.72 -17.74 -2.53
N GLU A 160 11.68 -17.54 -3.85
CA GLU A 160 11.59 -16.21 -4.46
C GLU A 160 10.31 -15.47 -4.01
N GLU A 161 9.18 -16.17 -3.94
CA GLU A 161 7.93 -15.59 -3.45
C GLU A 161 8.04 -15.13 -2.00
N LEU A 162 8.52 -16.00 -1.11
CA LEU A 162 8.73 -15.66 0.30
C LEU A 162 9.67 -14.46 0.47
N CYS A 163 10.78 -14.43 -0.27
CA CYS A 163 11.71 -13.30 -0.30
C CYS A 163 11.04 -12.01 -0.79
N SER A 164 10.16 -12.11 -1.80
CA SER A 164 9.45 -10.92 -2.29
C SER A 164 8.42 -10.39 -1.28
N ILE A 165 7.75 -11.26 -0.52
CA ILE A 165 6.82 -10.83 0.55
C ILE A 165 7.57 -10.13 1.68
N ILE A 166 8.78 -10.58 2.02
CA ILE A 166 9.63 -9.90 3.02
C ILE A 166 9.95 -8.47 2.54
N LYS A 167 10.40 -8.31 1.29
CA LYS A 167 10.68 -6.99 0.71
C LYS A 167 9.45 -6.09 0.71
N ASP A 168 8.29 -6.63 0.31
CA ASP A 168 7.02 -5.90 0.34
C ASP A 168 6.64 -5.47 1.78
N SER A 169 6.90 -6.33 2.77
CA SER A 169 6.65 -6.04 4.19
C SER A 169 7.57 -4.95 4.73
N GLU A 170 8.85 -4.99 4.38
CA GLU A 170 9.82 -3.94 4.73
C GLU A 170 9.42 -2.58 4.13
N GLU A 171 8.96 -2.58 2.88
CA GLU A 171 8.51 -1.36 2.20
C GLU A 171 7.28 -0.74 2.87
N ILE A 172 6.26 -1.55 3.19
CA ILE A 172 5.11 -1.08 3.97
C ILE A 172 5.53 -0.64 5.38
N GLY A 173 6.50 -1.33 6.00
CA GLY A 173 7.07 -0.95 7.29
C GLY A 173 7.73 0.43 7.27
N LYS A 174 8.43 0.80 6.18
CA LYS A 174 8.96 2.16 5.98
C LYS A 174 7.83 3.18 5.86
N ILE A 175 6.82 2.92 5.04
CA ILE A 175 5.65 3.81 4.91
C ILE A 175 4.98 4.04 6.27
N LEU A 176 4.82 2.99 7.07
CA LEU A 176 4.25 3.11 8.41
C LEU A 176 5.09 3.97 9.35
N LYS A 177 6.42 3.90 9.23
CA LYS A 177 7.31 4.78 9.97
C LYS A 177 7.14 6.23 9.52
N ASP A 178 7.24 6.49 8.22
CA ASP A 178 7.19 7.83 7.65
C ASP A 178 5.84 8.52 7.92
N VAL A 179 4.72 7.81 7.71
CA VAL A 179 3.37 8.31 8.00
C VAL A 179 3.14 8.43 9.51
N GLY A 180 3.70 7.50 10.30
CA GLY A 180 3.59 7.48 11.76
C GLY A 180 4.27 8.65 12.47
N GLU A 181 5.31 9.24 11.87
CA GLU A 181 5.97 10.45 12.42
C GLU A 181 5.02 11.65 12.50
N TYR A 182 4.03 11.69 11.62
CA TYR A 182 3.03 12.76 11.51
C TYR A 182 1.68 12.40 12.13
N MET A 183 1.53 11.20 12.72
CA MET A 183 0.30 10.84 13.43
C MET A 183 0.07 11.79 14.61
N PRO A 184 -1.19 12.23 14.85
CA PRO A 184 -1.51 13.01 16.03
C PRO A 184 -1.05 12.27 17.29
N LYS A 185 -0.07 12.84 17.99
CA LYS A 185 0.38 12.31 19.28
C LYS A 185 -0.72 12.64 20.27
N GLN A 186 -1.48 11.64 20.72
CA GLN A 186 -2.40 11.84 21.84
C GLN A 186 -1.59 12.44 23.00
N GLU A 187 -1.95 13.65 23.44
CA GLU A 187 -1.38 14.20 24.65
C GLU A 187 -1.65 13.22 25.80
N ASN A 188 -0.58 12.90 26.53
CA ASN A 188 -0.43 11.80 27.49
C ASN A 188 -1.36 11.86 28.74
N ASN A 189 -2.43 12.64 28.73
CA ASN A 189 -3.22 12.89 29.93
C ASN A 189 -4.67 12.39 29.91
N LEU A 190 -5.21 11.79 28.85
CA LEU A 190 -6.62 11.35 28.91
C LEU A 190 -6.99 9.96 28.44
N GLU A 191 -6.19 9.18 27.71
CA GLU A 191 -6.64 7.81 27.40
C GLU A 191 -5.46 6.96 26.93
N LYS A 192 -4.92 6.11 27.83
CA LYS A 192 -4.03 5.02 27.44
C LYS A 192 -4.87 4.01 26.64
N SER A 193 -4.90 4.20 25.34
CA SER A 193 -5.62 3.33 24.41
C SER A 193 -4.88 2.00 24.26
N SER A 194 -5.17 1.06 25.16
CA SER A 194 -4.62 -0.30 25.20
C SER A 194 -5.18 -1.24 24.11
N ALA A 195 -5.85 -0.71 23.09
CA ALA A 195 -6.58 -1.49 22.09
C ALA A 195 -5.69 -2.27 21.08
N LEU A 196 -4.37 -2.15 21.16
CA LEU A 196 -3.42 -2.81 20.23
C LEU A 196 -2.41 -3.75 20.92
N ASN A 197 -2.44 -3.88 22.26
CA ASN A 197 -1.60 -4.83 22.97
C ASN A 197 -2.41 -6.11 23.29
N GLU A 198 -1.95 -7.25 22.79
CA GLU A 198 -2.57 -8.57 22.95
C GLU A 198 -2.62 -9.08 24.42
N ASP A 199 -1.99 -8.37 25.37
CA ASP A 199 -1.64 -8.93 26.68
C ASP A 199 -2.46 -8.45 27.91
N VAL A 200 -3.60 -7.77 27.76
CA VAL A 200 -4.41 -7.37 28.94
C VAL A 200 -5.84 -7.88 28.85
N SER A 201 -5.95 -9.19 29.05
CA SER A 201 -7.22 -9.87 29.33
C SER A 201 -7.76 -9.41 30.69
N ASN A 202 -9.07 -9.09 30.72
CA ASN A 202 -9.91 -8.89 31.91
C ASN A 202 -10.09 -7.47 32.49
N GLN A 203 -10.45 -6.42 31.72
CA GLN A 203 -11.24 -5.32 32.32
C GLN A 203 -11.92 -4.35 31.34
N TRP A 204 -12.97 -4.77 30.63
CA TRP A 204 -13.86 -3.81 29.95
C TRP A 204 -15.33 -4.19 30.13
N THR A 205 -15.90 -3.81 31.28
CA THR A 205 -17.35 -3.65 31.40
C THR A 205 -17.69 -2.17 31.58
N LYS A 206 -18.35 -1.63 30.56
CA LYS A 206 -19.26 -0.46 30.56
C LYS A 206 -18.64 0.93 30.84
N LYS A 207 -18.46 1.73 29.77
CA LYS A 207 -19.13 3.04 29.52
C LYS A 207 -18.28 3.93 28.59
N HIS A 208 -18.72 4.08 27.34
CA HIS A 208 -18.83 5.35 26.60
C HIS A 208 -19.18 5.04 25.12
N ARG A 209 -20.47 4.97 24.83
CA ARG A 209 -21.01 4.86 23.46
C ARG A 209 -21.86 6.11 23.20
N SER A 210 -21.36 7.15 22.51
CA SER A 210 -22.29 8.07 21.83
C SER A 210 -21.73 9.02 20.77
N PHE A 211 -20.44 9.36 20.68
CA PHE A 211 -20.04 10.54 19.86
C PHE A 211 -19.35 10.29 18.50
N ILE A 212 -18.79 9.10 18.23
CA ILE A 212 -17.97 8.85 17.01
C ILE A 212 -18.75 8.10 15.89
N TYR A 213 -20.07 7.91 16.03
CA TYR A 213 -20.88 7.09 15.12
C TYR A 213 -21.60 7.86 14.00
N LYS A 214 -21.04 8.94 13.46
CA LYS A 214 -21.66 9.59 12.28
C LYS A 214 -21.01 9.25 10.94
N HIS A 215 -19.88 8.54 10.93
CA HIS A 215 -19.21 8.16 9.66
C HIS A 215 -18.43 6.84 9.71
N MET A 216 -18.64 6.00 10.72
CA MET A 216 -17.94 4.71 10.89
C MET A 216 -18.64 3.53 10.18
N ASP A 217 -19.78 3.74 9.53
CA ASP A 217 -20.51 2.70 8.79
C ASP A 217 -19.82 2.27 7.48
N LEU A 218 -18.63 2.81 7.19
CA LEU A 218 -17.87 2.51 5.97
C LEU A 218 -16.81 1.41 6.14
N PHE A 219 -16.58 0.91 7.36
CA PHE A 219 -15.57 -0.11 7.64
C PHE A 219 -16.22 -1.48 7.91
N CYS A 220 -16.37 -2.31 6.88
CA CYS A 220 -16.83 -3.72 7.00
C CYS A 220 -15.91 -4.64 7.82
N CYS A 221 -14.84 -4.14 8.44
CA CYS A 221 -13.76 -4.96 9.01
C CYS A 221 -13.52 -4.77 10.51
N THR A 222 -14.31 -3.98 11.23
CA THR A 222 -14.14 -3.76 12.68
C THR A 222 -15.01 -4.66 13.56
N ALA A 223 -15.88 -5.49 12.99
CA ALA A 223 -16.65 -6.46 13.76
C ALA A 223 -15.80 -7.73 14.03
N PRO A 224 -15.59 -8.13 15.30
CA PRO A 224 -15.02 -9.42 15.61
C PRO A 224 -16.00 -10.53 15.17
N PRO A 225 -15.51 -11.64 14.60
CA PRO A 225 -16.38 -12.76 14.25
C PRO A 225 -17.02 -13.33 15.52
N THR A 226 -18.35 -13.36 15.54
CA THR A 226 -19.12 -14.04 16.58
C THR A 226 -19.13 -15.52 16.22
N TYR A 227 -18.17 -16.29 16.75
CA TYR A 227 -18.28 -17.73 16.74
C TYR A 227 -19.29 -18.13 17.83
N LEU A 228 -20.47 -18.58 17.40
CA LEU A 228 -21.36 -19.42 18.19
C LEU A 228 -21.00 -20.89 17.96
#